data_AF-A0A4R7CB34-F1
#
_entry.id   AF-A0A4R7CB34-F1
#
_cell.length_a   1.000
_cell.length_b   1.000
_cell.length_c   1.000
_cell.angle_alpha   90.00
_cell.angle_beta   90.00
_cell.angle_gamma   90.00
#
_symmetry.space_group_name_H-M   'P 1'
#
loop_
_entity.id
_entity.type
_entity.pdbx_description
1 polymer ?
#
loop_
_entity_poly.entity_id
_entity_poly.type
_entity_poly.pdbx_seq_one_letter_code
_entity_poly.pdbx_strand_id
1 'polypeptide(L)'
;MFYESGGLSFDFSDNNRYVDILGGDFGDILTGGFGNDRLNGGLGADTMTGGAGNDIFVIDNVGDVVVELASEGIDQVRTTLDNYVLGANVENLFLMGTADLSGSGNTLDNVLQGNGGANTLWGGAGNDRLDGRAGADTLIGGTGDDTYYIDDLGDVIVEEAGEGYDTAMLGVDGYVLAYSVSVERLILRDGVTTATGNNLDNVLQGNGDDNVLFGGGGRDTLRGGAGNDTLIGGAGIDSLYGGAGADTFVLTATTPDRDMIRDFVAAEDMIEISASLFGGGLIAGDELTDQQFVLSTTGRATSATDRFLYVESKGHLYYDADGSGRDEAPQLIAVLTTTPPHRDAFRHRHLSGKRLSAFQAAAPWLPAPGLRAGPMVAPDRRLGLLGRPEGPRRAGRPRHGARGPQAAERHPSLRPGLARQIQAVVATLWRRGV
;
A
#
# COMPACT_ATOMS: atom_id res chain seq x y z
N MET A 1 31.92 -62.76 -15.39
CA MET A 1 31.54 -61.52 -16.09
C MET A 1 30.23 -61.76 -16.78
N PHE A 2 29.13 -61.24 -16.23
CA PHE A 2 27.99 -60.63 -16.92
C PHE A 2 27.25 -59.87 -15.82
N TYR A 3 27.34 -58.54 -15.84
CA TYR A 3 26.57 -57.64 -14.99
C TYR A 3 25.22 -57.44 -15.69
N GLU A 4 24.12 -57.88 -15.08
CA GLU A 4 22.79 -57.40 -15.46
C GLU A 4 22.58 -56.05 -14.78
N SER A 5 22.43 -55.01 -15.60
CA SER A 5 22.03 -53.67 -15.22
C SER A 5 20.57 -53.69 -14.76
N GLY A 6 20.35 -54.03 -13.50
CA GLY A 6 19.07 -53.83 -12.82
C GLY A 6 18.86 -52.34 -12.54
N GLY A 7 18.35 -51.61 -13.52
CA GLY A 7 17.70 -50.33 -13.25
C GLY A 7 16.46 -50.60 -12.41
N LEU A 8 16.45 -50.10 -11.17
CA LEU A 8 15.25 -50.12 -10.34
C LEU A 8 14.23 -49.16 -10.96
N SER A 9 13.32 -49.69 -11.78
CA SER A 9 12.10 -48.99 -12.16
C SER A 9 11.09 -49.22 -11.03
N PHE A 10 10.89 -48.19 -10.22
CA PHE A 10 9.75 -48.14 -9.32
C PHE A 10 8.54 -47.67 -10.15
N ASP A 11 7.54 -48.53 -10.27
CA ASP A 11 6.24 -48.21 -10.85
C ASP A 11 5.42 -47.47 -9.79
N PHE A 12 5.25 -46.17 -9.97
CA PHE A 12 4.49 -45.27 -9.08
C PHE A 12 3.02 -45.09 -9.51
N SER A 13 2.47 -45.97 -10.35
CA SER A 13 1.09 -45.79 -10.86
C SER A 13 -0.03 -45.92 -9.81
N ASP A 14 0.28 -46.26 -8.54
CA ASP A 14 -0.71 -46.56 -7.50
C ASP A 14 -0.48 -45.93 -6.10
N ASN A 15 0.40 -44.94 -5.90
CA ASN A 15 0.71 -44.45 -4.54
C ASN A 15 0.15 -43.04 -4.23
N ASN A 16 -1.07 -43.02 -3.69
CA ASN A 16 -1.64 -41.95 -2.87
C ASN A 16 -0.88 -41.74 -1.54
N ARG A 17 0.45 -41.59 -1.57
CA ARG A 17 1.29 -41.45 -0.38
C ARG A 17 2.25 -40.31 -0.62
N TYR A 18 2.16 -39.31 0.25
CA TYR A 18 3.25 -38.38 0.56
C TYR A 18 4.61 -39.11 0.55
N VAL A 19 5.51 -38.70 -0.33
CA VAL A 19 6.89 -39.18 -0.44
C VAL A 19 7.86 -38.06 -0.05
N ASP A 20 8.83 -38.37 0.80
CA ASP A 20 9.98 -37.49 1.08
C ASP A 20 11.18 -38.01 0.28
N ILE A 21 11.58 -37.26 -0.75
CA ILE A 21 12.65 -37.61 -1.68
C ILE A 21 13.85 -36.73 -1.37
N LEU A 22 14.97 -37.36 -1.03
CA LEU A 22 16.24 -36.71 -0.73
C LEU A 22 17.28 -37.07 -1.80
N GLY A 23 17.88 -36.07 -2.42
CA GLY A 23 19.06 -36.20 -3.26
C GLY A 23 20.36 -36.25 -2.44
N GLY A 24 21.47 -36.35 -3.14
CA GLY A 24 22.83 -36.50 -2.62
C GLY A 24 23.62 -35.20 -2.64
N ASP A 25 24.91 -35.32 -2.94
CA ASP A 25 25.84 -34.17 -3.02
C ASP A 25 26.13 -33.72 -4.48
N PHE A 26 25.45 -34.33 -5.45
CA PHE A 26 25.64 -34.10 -6.88
C PHE A 26 24.30 -33.71 -7.52
N GLY A 27 24.35 -33.16 -8.74
CA GLY A 27 23.12 -32.87 -9.49
C GLY A 27 22.28 -34.12 -9.75
N ASP A 28 21.09 -34.13 -9.18
CA ASP A 28 20.10 -35.19 -9.20
C ASP A 28 18.87 -34.82 -10.04
N ILE A 29 18.10 -35.83 -10.42
CA ILE A 29 16.77 -35.69 -11.03
C ILE A 29 15.77 -36.39 -10.12
N LEU A 30 14.88 -35.62 -9.52
CA LEU A 30 13.90 -36.09 -8.54
C LEU A 30 12.49 -35.94 -9.12
N THR A 31 11.62 -36.92 -8.89
CA THR A 31 10.23 -36.91 -9.38
C THR A 31 9.29 -37.43 -8.29
N GLY A 32 8.34 -36.59 -7.85
CA GLY A 32 7.33 -36.92 -6.83
C GLY A 32 6.25 -37.88 -7.36
N GLY A 33 5.57 -37.47 -8.44
CA GLY A 33 4.56 -38.26 -9.11
C GLY A 33 3.15 -37.81 -8.74
N PHE A 34 2.41 -38.64 -8.00
CA PHE A 34 1.08 -38.30 -7.50
C PHE A 34 1.12 -38.21 -5.98
N GLY A 35 0.33 -37.30 -5.41
CA GLY A 35 0.29 -37.06 -3.97
C GLY A 35 1.06 -35.79 -3.61
N ASN A 36 0.99 -35.42 -2.34
CA ASN A 36 1.69 -34.24 -1.83
C ASN A 36 3.08 -34.67 -1.39
N ASP A 37 4.11 -34.39 -2.16
CA ASP A 37 5.46 -34.86 -1.95
C ASP A 37 6.37 -33.76 -1.39
N ARG A 38 7.51 -34.17 -0.83
CA ARG A 38 8.59 -33.28 -0.43
C ARG A 38 9.84 -33.68 -1.18
N LEU A 39 10.39 -32.75 -1.96
CA LEU A 39 11.59 -32.96 -2.75
C LEU A 39 12.69 -32.05 -2.21
N ASN A 40 13.83 -32.64 -1.86
CA ASN A 40 15.02 -31.92 -1.43
C ASN A 40 16.23 -32.50 -2.16
N GLY A 41 16.80 -31.73 -3.09
CA GLY A 41 17.94 -32.16 -3.90
C GLY A 41 19.22 -32.42 -3.10
N GLY A 42 19.34 -31.85 -1.89
CA GLY A 42 20.60 -31.88 -1.16
C GLY A 42 21.58 -30.90 -1.76
N LEU A 43 22.88 -31.20 -1.72
CA LEU A 43 23.86 -30.35 -2.40
C LEU A 43 23.89 -30.73 -3.87
N GLY A 44 24.05 -29.76 -4.77
CA GLY A 44 24.12 -30.09 -6.19
C GLY A 44 23.44 -29.02 -6.99
N ALA A 45 23.24 -29.27 -8.29
CA ALA A 45 22.33 -28.47 -9.09
C ALA A 45 21.27 -29.45 -9.58
N ASP A 46 20.14 -29.45 -8.89
CA ASP A 46 19.16 -30.53 -8.99
C ASP A 46 17.98 -30.14 -9.88
N THR A 47 17.31 -31.13 -10.47
CA THR A 47 16.04 -30.94 -11.16
C THR A 47 14.95 -31.69 -10.42
N MET A 48 13.97 -30.97 -9.90
CA MET A 48 12.87 -31.50 -9.11
C MET A 48 11.55 -31.31 -9.85
N THR A 49 10.84 -32.40 -10.09
CA THR A 49 9.48 -32.41 -10.66
C THR A 49 8.52 -32.92 -9.60
N GLY A 50 7.57 -32.11 -9.16
CA GLY A 50 6.56 -32.50 -8.18
C GLY A 50 5.57 -33.47 -8.79
N GLY A 51 4.80 -33.00 -9.76
CA GLY A 51 3.71 -33.75 -10.35
C GLY A 51 2.39 -33.43 -9.64
N ALA A 52 1.40 -34.32 -9.73
CA ALA A 52 0.06 -34.00 -9.25
C ALA A 52 -0.07 -34.12 -7.73
N GLY A 53 -0.39 -33.01 -7.06
CA GLY A 53 -0.56 -32.87 -5.62
C GLY A 53 0.05 -31.56 -5.17
N ASN A 54 -0.02 -31.28 -3.87
CA ASN A 54 0.57 -30.06 -3.31
C ASN A 54 1.95 -30.39 -2.75
N ASP A 55 2.99 -30.05 -3.50
CA ASP A 55 4.35 -30.47 -3.25
C ASP A 55 5.19 -29.39 -2.56
N ILE A 56 6.28 -29.82 -1.92
CA ILE A 56 7.25 -28.95 -1.25
C ILE A 56 8.64 -29.18 -1.83
N PHE A 57 9.20 -28.16 -2.48
CA PHE A 57 10.57 -28.11 -2.95
C PHE A 57 11.46 -27.42 -1.93
N VAL A 58 12.56 -28.06 -1.55
CA VAL A 58 13.63 -27.43 -0.76
C VAL A 58 14.75 -27.05 -1.69
N ILE A 59 15.03 -25.75 -1.74
CA ILE A 59 16.04 -25.17 -2.63
C ILE A 59 17.16 -24.58 -1.77
N ASP A 60 18.35 -25.16 -1.87
CA ASP A 60 19.55 -24.67 -1.18
C ASP A 60 20.70 -24.32 -2.14
N ASN A 61 20.55 -24.63 -3.43
CA ASN A 61 21.51 -24.28 -4.47
C ASN A 61 20.87 -23.43 -5.57
N VAL A 62 21.59 -22.39 -6.02
CA VAL A 62 21.14 -21.53 -7.13
C VAL A 62 21.00 -22.28 -8.47
N GLY A 63 21.62 -23.46 -8.58
CA GLY A 63 21.53 -24.34 -9.74
C GLY A 63 20.28 -25.22 -9.75
N ASP A 64 19.48 -25.25 -8.68
CA ASP A 64 18.29 -26.08 -8.60
C ASP A 64 17.17 -25.56 -9.50
N VAL A 65 16.43 -26.49 -10.10
CA VAL A 65 15.34 -26.23 -11.02
C VAL A 65 14.09 -26.96 -10.53
N VAL A 66 13.02 -26.20 -10.29
CA VAL A 66 11.67 -26.72 -10.04
C VAL A 66 10.91 -26.79 -11.36
N VAL A 67 10.25 -27.92 -11.60
CA VAL A 67 9.48 -28.18 -12.82
C VAL A 67 8.07 -28.58 -12.44
N GLU A 68 7.13 -27.64 -12.57
CA GLU A 68 5.70 -27.84 -12.35
C GLU A 68 4.88 -27.60 -13.61
N LEU A 69 3.78 -28.34 -13.78
CA LEU A 69 2.80 -28.10 -14.84
C LEU A 69 1.51 -27.48 -14.27
N ALA A 70 0.77 -26.85 -15.16
CA ALA A 70 -0.49 -26.22 -14.79
C ALA A 70 -1.50 -27.25 -14.29
N SER A 71 -2.22 -26.89 -13.22
CA SER A 71 -3.27 -27.72 -12.60
C SER A 71 -2.78 -29.02 -11.96
N GLU A 72 -1.50 -29.07 -11.56
CA GLU A 72 -0.95 -30.21 -10.82
C GLU A 72 -1.13 -30.06 -9.29
N GLY A 73 -1.22 -28.83 -8.76
CA GLY A 73 -1.60 -28.62 -7.37
C GLY A 73 -1.45 -27.18 -6.92
N ILE A 74 -1.16 -27.02 -5.63
CA ILE A 74 -0.71 -25.77 -5.02
C ILE A 74 0.62 -26.06 -4.34
N ASP A 75 1.69 -25.57 -4.97
CA ASP A 75 3.05 -26.02 -4.68
C ASP A 75 3.84 -24.96 -3.92
N GLN A 76 4.85 -25.41 -3.18
CA GLN A 76 5.62 -24.55 -2.29
C GLN A 76 7.13 -24.74 -2.46
N VAL A 77 7.83 -23.64 -2.69
CA VAL A 77 9.28 -23.58 -2.51
C VAL A 77 9.63 -23.11 -1.09
N ARG A 78 10.58 -23.79 -0.46
CA ARG A 78 11.27 -23.36 0.76
C ARG A 78 12.74 -23.16 0.46
N THR A 79 13.28 -21.99 0.77
CA THR A 79 14.68 -21.70 0.44
C THR A 79 15.38 -20.83 1.47
N THR A 80 16.70 -21.00 1.58
CA THR A 80 17.60 -20.10 2.31
C THR A 80 18.51 -19.30 1.38
N LEU A 81 18.25 -19.32 0.07
CA LEU A 81 19.03 -18.57 -0.90
C LEU A 81 18.80 -17.06 -0.74
N ASP A 82 19.88 -16.28 -0.89
CA ASP A 82 19.85 -14.81 -0.82
C ASP A 82 18.80 -14.18 -1.74
N ASN A 83 18.53 -14.81 -2.89
CA ASN A 83 17.52 -14.38 -3.84
C ASN A 83 16.94 -15.57 -4.61
N TYR A 84 15.62 -15.72 -4.62
CA TYR A 84 14.92 -16.76 -5.38
C TYR A 84 13.71 -16.21 -6.14
N VAL A 85 13.44 -16.76 -7.32
CA VAL A 85 12.29 -16.40 -8.15
C VAL A 85 11.50 -17.68 -8.44
N LEU A 86 10.20 -17.68 -8.15
CA LEU A 86 9.33 -18.82 -8.45
C LEU A 86 9.32 -19.12 -9.95
N GLY A 87 9.44 -20.42 -10.27
CA GLY A 87 9.12 -20.92 -11.60
C GLY A 87 7.63 -20.81 -11.91
N ALA A 88 7.24 -21.04 -13.16
CA ALA A 88 5.82 -21.09 -13.52
C ALA A 88 5.10 -22.23 -12.79
N ASN A 89 3.79 -22.05 -12.52
CA ASN A 89 2.93 -23.05 -11.87
C ASN A 89 3.34 -23.41 -10.44
N VAL A 90 4.09 -22.54 -9.76
CA VAL A 90 4.36 -22.66 -8.32
C VAL A 90 3.72 -21.47 -7.62
N GLU A 91 2.95 -21.72 -6.57
CA GLU A 91 2.10 -20.71 -5.95
C GLU A 91 2.71 -20.11 -4.68
N ASN A 92 3.56 -20.84 -3.95
CA ASN A 92 4.05 -20.38 -2.64
C ASN A 92 5.58 -20.31 -2.56
N LEU A 93 6.13 -19.24 -2.01
CA LEU A 93 7.55 -19.07 -1.70
C LEU A 93 7.74 -18.74 -0.23
N PHE A 94 8.46 -19.59 0.50
CA PHE A 94 8.74 -19.44 1.92
C PHE A 94 10.25 -19.29 2.11
N LEU A 95 10.67 -18.08 2.48
CA LEU A 95 12.05 -17.80 2.86
C LEU A 95 12.30 -18.34 4.27
N MET A 96 13.42 -19.04 4.43
CA MET A 96 13.79 -19.73 5.66
C MET A 96 15.04 -19.10 6.28
N GLY A 97 15.36 -19.48 7.52
CA GLY A 97 16.50 -18.93 8.24
C GLY A 97 16.20 -17.58 8.87
N THR A 98 17.22 -16.73 9.02
CA THR A 98 17.13 -15.42 9.67
C THR A 98 17.96 -14.35 8.94
N ALA A 99 18.38 -14.64 7.72
CA ALA A 99 19.15 -13.71 6.91
C ALA A 99 18.19 -12.76 6.17
N ASP A 100 18.73 -11.63 5.73
CA ASP A 100 18.04 -10.70 4.84
C ASP A 100 17.97 -11.35 3.45
N LEU A 101 16.81 -11.90 3.09
CA LEU A 101 16.62 -12.66 1.86
C LEU A 101 15.63 -11.97 0.92
N SER A 102 15.75 -12.27 -0.36
CA SER A 102 14.87 -11.76 -1.41
C SER A 102 14.08 -12.89 -2.07
N GLY A 103 12.81 -12.64 -2.36
CA GLY A 103 11.91 -13.59 -3.01
C GLY A 103 11.03 -12.92 -4.04
N SER A 104 10.86 -13.55 -5.20
CA SER A 104 9.90 -13.10 -6.21
C SER A 104 8.92 -14.21 -6.56
N GLY A 105 7.65 -13.86 -6.68
CA GLY A 105 6.60 -14.66 -7.29
C GLY A 105 6.72 -14.71 -8.82
N ASN A 106 5.62 -15.04 -9.45
CA ASN A 106 5.47 -15.19 -10.89
C ASN A 106 4.23 -14.42 -11.39
N THR A 107 3.42 -15.01 -12.28
CA THR A 107 2.21 -14.36 -12.84
C THR A 107 0.92 -14.94 -12.29
N LEU A 108 1.00 -15.73 -11.21
CA LEU A 108 -0.11 -16.37 -10.52
C LEU A 108 -0.37 -15.61 -9.21
N ASP A 109 -1.51 -15.90 -8.59
CA ASP A 109 -1.80 -15.45 -7.22
C ASP A 109 -0.87 -16.18 -6.24
N ASN A 110 0.23 -15.54 -5.84
CA ASN A 110 1.27 -16.13 -5.01
C ASN A 110 1.10 -15.84 -3.52
N VAL A 111 1.57 -16.77 -2.68
CA VAL A 111 1.81 -16.50 -1.25
C VAL A 111 3.32 -16.44 -1.01
N LEU A 112 3.80 -15.25 -0.71
CA LEU A 112 5.21 -15.00 -0.40
C LEU A 112 5.34 -14.75 1.10
N GLN A 113 6.15 -15.58 1.76
CA GLN A 113 6.41 -15.46 3.19
C GLN A 113 7.90 -15.32 3.46
N GLY A 114 8.26 -14.23 4.14
CA GLY A 114 9.60 -13.94 4.62
C GLY A 114 10.01 -14.76 5.84
N ASN A 115 11.14 -14.39 6.43
CA ASN A 115 11.74 -14.98 7.60
C ASN A 115 11.84 -13.93 8.74
N GLY A 116 12.85 -14.00 9.62
CA GLY A 116 13.00 -13.01 10.71
C GLY A 116 13.96 -11.85 10.40
N GLY A 117 14.49 -11.77 9.18
CA GLY A 117 15.42 -10.74 8.71
C GLY A 117 14.70 -9.69 7.84
N ALA A 118 15.41 -8.66 7.40
CA ALA A 118 14.86 -7.65 6.50
C ALA A 118 14.81 -8.20 5.07
N ASN A 119 13.63 -8.62 4.63
CA ASN A 119 13.39 -9.27 3.36
C ASN A 119 12.89 -8.29 2.30
N THR A 120 13.08 -8.66 1.03
CA THR A 120 12.40 -8.01 -0.10
C THR A 120 11.56 -9.01 -0.86
N LEU A 121 10.26 -8.81 -0.88
CA LEU A 121 9.28 -9.69 -1.53
C LEU A 121 8.66 -8.97 -2.72
N TRP A 122 8.70 -9.60 -3.90
CA TRP A 122 8.05 -9.15 -5.12
C TRP A 122 6.93 -10.12 -5.51
N GLY A 123 5.66 -9.72 -5.45
CA GLY A 123 4.50 -10.53 -5.89
C GLY A 123 4.60 -10.86 -7.38
N GLY A 124 4.61 -9.83 -8.21
CA GLY A 124 4.72 -9.94 -9.65
C GLY A 124 3.40 -9.54 -10.31
N ALA A 125 2.72 -10.50 -10.91
CA ALA A 125 1.38 -10.29 -11.41
C ALA A 125 0.44 -11.34 -10.81
N GLY A 126 -0.83 -11.01 -10.63
CA GLY A 126 -1.76 -11.85 -9.89
C GLY A 126 -2.15 -11.18 -8.58
N ASN A 127 -3.07 -11.76 -7.85
CA ASN A 127 -3.50 -11.25 -6.56
C ASN A 127 -2.64 -11.91 -5.47
N ASP A 128 -1.55 -11.28 -5.13
CA ASP A 128 -0.51 -11.81 -4.28
C ASP A 128 -0.75 -11.52 -2.80
N ARG A 129 -0.17 -12.37 -1.96
CA ARG A 129 -0.18 -12.23 -0.51
C ARG A 129 1.25 -12.20 0.01
N LEU A 130 1.67 -11.03 0.50
CA LEU A 130 3.04 -10.78 0.94
C LEU A 130 3.09 -10.62 2.46
N ASP A 131 3.80 -11.52 3.13
CA ASP A 131 4.00 -11.52 4.58
C ASP A 131 5.50 -11.60 4.90
N GLY A 132 6.12 -10.45 5.18
CA GLY A 132 7.53 -10.37 5.55
C GLY A 132 7.86 -11.13 6.85
N ARG A 133 6.85 -11.28 7.71
CA ARG A 133 6.97 -11.62 9.14
C ARG A 133 7.80 -10.54 9.85
N ALA A 134 8.54 -10.92 10.90
CA ALA A 134 9.38 -9.99 11.64
C ALA A 134 10.55 -9.51 10.79
N GLY A 135 10.90 -8.25 10.91
CA GLY A 135 11.93 -7.63 10.09
C GLY A 135 11.48 -6.23 9.71
N ALA A 136 12.34 -5.44 9.07
CA ALA A 136 11.87 -4.23 8.40
C ALA A 136 11.88 -4.56 6.91
N ASP A 137 10.73 -4.97 6.39
CA ASP A 137 10.63 -5.60 5.07
C ASP A 137 10.30 -4.61 3.97
N THR A 138 10.57 -5.00 2.73
CA THR A 138 10.08 -4.29 1.54
C THR A 138 9.14 -5.22 0.78
N LEU A 139 7.87 -4.84 0.70
CA LEU A 139 6.80 -5.63 0.09
C LEU A 139 6.32 -4.92 -1.18
N ILE A 140 6.45 -5.59 -2.33
CA ILE A 140 6.22 -5.03 -3.65
C ILE A 140 5.23 -5.96 -4.35
N GLY A 141 3.96 -5.60 -4.43
CA GLY A 141 2.91 -6.46 -4.99
C GLY A 141 3.02 -6.55 -6.50
N GLY A 142 2.94 -5.41 -7.18
CA GLY A 142 2.93 -5.37 -8.64
C GLY A 142 1.49 -5.38 -9.15
N THR A 143 1.20 -6.04 -10.28
CA THR A 143 -0.13 -5.94 -10.88
C THR A 143 -1.11 -6.98 -10.33
N GLY A 144 -2.30 -6.56 -9.94
CA GLY A 144 -3.33 -7.40 -9.34
C GLY A 144 -3.76 -6.82 -8.01
N ASP A 145 -4.80 -7.40 -7.40
CA ASP A 145 -5.31 -6.94 -6.11
C ASP A 145 -4.54 -7.64 -4.98
N ASP A 146 -3.50 -6.98 -4.48
CA ASP A 146 -2.52 -7.56 -3.57
C ASP A 146 -2.87 -7.34 -2.09
N THR A 147 -2.29 -8.17 -1.22
CA THR A 147 -2.44 -8.08 0.23
C THR A 147 -1.10 -8.13 0.95
N TYR A 148 -0.77 -7.06 1.68
CA TYR A 148 0.43 -6.95 2.52
C TYR A 148 0.12 -7.19 3.98
N TYR A 149 0.94 -7.98 4.67
CA TYR A 149 0.92 -8.12 6.12
C TYR A 149 2.01 -7.23 6.71
N ILE A 150 1.58 -6.27 7.52
CA ILE A 150 2.48 -5.30 8.15
C ILE A 150 2.53 -5.62 9.63
N ASP A 151 3.67 -6.10 10.12
CA ASP A 151 3.86 -6.44 11.54
C ASP A 151 5.01 -5.69 12.22
N ASP A 152 5.82 -4.98 11.44
CA ASP A 152 6.83 -4.05 11.91
C ASP A 152 6.62 -2.65 11.32
N LEU A 153 6.93 -1.61 12.09
CA LEU A 153 6.82 -0.21 11.62
C LEU A 153 7.88 0.15 10.57
N GLY A 154 8.91 -0.67 10.42
CA GLY A 154 9.93 -0.57 9.39
C GLY A 154 9.50 -1.13 8.03
N ASP A 155 8.35 -1.80 7.94
CA ASP A 155 7.85 -2.36 6.69
C ASP A 155 7.49 -1.27 5.68
N VAL A 156 7.95 -1.45 4.44
CA VAL A 156 7.72 -0.55 3.32
C VAL A 156 6.93 -1.27 2.25
N ILE A 157 5.72 -0.78 1.99
CA ILE A 157 4.95 -1.17 0.80
C ILE A 157 5.42 -0.31 -0.39
N VAL A 158 5.56 -0.92 -1.55
CA VAL A 158 5.81 -0.23 -2.82
C VAL A 158 4.72 -0.62 -3.80
N GLU A 159 3.86 0.34 -4.12
CA GLU A 159 2.76 0.16 -5.08
C GLU A 159 2.60 1.39 -5.97
N GLU A 160 2.42 1.14 -7.27
CA GLU A 160 2.20 2.19 -8.26
C GLU A 160 0.72 2.32 -8.65
N ALA A 161 0.37 3.50 -9.17
CA ALA A 161 -1.01 3.78 -9.51
C ALA A 161 -1.49 2.91 -10.69
N GLY A 162 -2.63 2.23 -10.50
CA GLY A 162 -3.28 1.45 -11.54
C GLY A 162 -2.75 0.02 -11.68
N GLU A 163 -2.01 -0.47 -10.68
CA GLU A 163 -1.57 -1.86 -10.62
C GLU A 163 -2.64 -2.78 -9.98
N GLY A 164 -3.54 -2.27 -9.15
CA GLY A 164 -4.65 -3.04 -8.61
C GLY A 164 -5.56 -2.27 -7.67
N TYR A 165 -6.33 -3.01 -6.86
CA TYR A 165 -6.95 -2.53 -5.62
C TYR A 165 -6.35 -3.29 -4.44
N ASP A 166 -5.52 -2.60 -3.67
CA ASP A 166 -4.60 -3.26 -2.76
C ASP A 166 -4.97 -3.08 -1.29
N THR A 167 -4.58 -4.07 -0.47
CA THR A 167 -4.94 -4.12 0.95
C THR A 167 -3.71 -4.27 1.84
N ALA A 168 -3.50 -3.30 2.74
CA ALA A 168 -2.60 -3.44 3.88
C ALA A 168 -3.37 -4.01 5.10
N MET A 169 -2.97 -5.20 5.56
CA MET A 169 -3.44 -5.79 6.82
C MET A 169 -2.46 -5.48 7.94
N LEU A 170 -2.88 -4.62 8.86
CA LEU A 170 -2.04 -4.08 9.92
C LEU A 170 -2.08 -4.98 11.15
N GLY A 171 -0.92 -5.51 11.53
CA GLY A 171 -0.62 -6.22 12.77
C GLY A 171 0.15 -5.38 13.80
N VAL A 172 0.42 -4.09 13.50
CA VAL A 172 1.18 -3.18 14.35
C VAL A 172 0.52 -1.81 14.44
N ASP A 173 0.57 -1.20 15.64
CA ASP A 173 0.08 0.15 15.89
C ASP A 173 1.04 1.22 15.39
N GLY A 174 0.48 2.31 14.86
CA GLY A 174 1.21 3.50 14.45
C GLY A 174 1.67 3.48 12.99
N TYR A 175 1.23 2.50 12.20
CA TYR A 175 1.54 2.45 10.78
C TYR A 175 0.86 3.60 10.01
N VAL A 176 1.63 4.23 9.12
CA VAL A 176 1.20 5.36 8.30
C VAL A 176 1.52 5.02 6.85
N LEU A 177 0.51 5.05 5.97
CA LEU A 177 0.77 4.89 4.54
C LEU A 177 1.62 6.05 4.01
N ALA A 178 2.68 5.71 3.27
CA ALA A 178 3.48 6.71 2.60
C ALA A 178 2.68 7.41 1.50
N TYR A 179 2.95 8.72 1.30
CA TYR A 179 2.24 9.55 0.32
C TYR A 179 2.36 9.08 -1.14
N SER A 180 3.41 8.35 -1.48
CA SER A 180 3.68 7.88 -2.84
C SER A 180 3.14 6.48 -3.13
N VAL A 181 2.53 5.82 -2.14
CA VAL A 181 2.08 4.42 -2.25
C VAL A 181 0.60 4.38 -2.64
N SER A 182 0.28 3.59 -3.65
CA SER A 182 -1.08 3.46 -4.18
C SER A 182 -1.85 2.30 -3.56
N VAL A 183 -1.98 2.29 -2.23
CA VAL A 183 -2.79 1.28 -1.51
C VAL A 183 -4.15 1.88 -1.16
N GLU A 184 -5.23 1.18 -1.51
CA GLU A 184 -6.58 1.69 -1.32
C GLU A 184 -7.19 1.30 0.03
N ARG A 185 -6.79 0.18 0.63
CA ARG A 185 -7.44 -0.34 1.85
C ARG A 185 -6.46 -0.63 2.98
N LEU A 186 -6.80 -0.16 4.18
CA LEU A 186 -6.13 -0.54 5.43
C LEU A 186 -7.13 -1.29 6.31
N ILE A 187 -6.73 -2.45 6.84
CA ILE A 187 -7.54 -3.26 7.76
C ILE A 187 -6.74 -3.50 9.03
N LEU A 188 -7.27 -3.10 10.18
CA LEU A 188 -6.69 -3.43 11.49
C LEU A 188 -7.00 -4.89 11.82
N ARG A 189 -5.96 -5.65 12.18
CA ARG A 189 -6.10 -6.98 12.78
C ARG A 189 -6.38 -6.85 14.28
N ASP A 190 -6.77 -7.95 14.92
CA ASP A 190 -7.06 -7.98 16.36
C ASP A 190 -5.91 -7.40 17.20
N GLY A 191 -6.23 -6.53 18.16
CA GLY A 191 -5.24 -5.92 19.07
C GLY A 191 -4.49 -4.72 18.48
N VAL A 192 -4.70 -4.37 17.22
CA VAL A 192 -4.23 -3.12 16.62
C VAL A 192 -5.33 -2.09 16.76
N THR A 193 -4.97 -0.87 17.12
CA THR A 193 -5.92 0.21 17.44
C THR A 193 -5.75 1.45 16.58
N THR A 194 -4.74 1.51 15.70
CA THR A 194 -4.44 2.72 14.94
C THR A 194 -4.16 2.44 13.47
N ALA A 195 -4.64 3.34 12.60
CA ALA A 195 -4.23 3.41 11.19
C ALA A 195 -4.25 4.85 10.69
N THR A 196 -3.33 5.16 9.79
CA THR A 196 -3.32 6.43 9.05
C THR A 196 -3.18 6.16 7.56
N GLY A 197 -4.13 6.66 6.77
CA GLY A 197 -4.08 6.67 5.31
C GLY A 197 -3.10 7.73 4.77
N ASN A 198 -3.25 8.09 3.50
CA ASN A 198 -2.39 9.05 2.81
C ASN A 198 -3.20 10.15 2.12
N ASN A 199 -2.82 10.58 0.91
CA ASN A 199 -3.49 11.65 0.17
C ASN A 199 -4.47 11.13 -0.91
N LEU A 200 -4.68 9.81 -0.94
CA LEU A 200 -5.57 9.11 -1.86
C LEU A 200 -6.91 8.81 -1.17
N ASP A 201 -7.90 8.39 -1.96
CA ASP A 201 -9.19 7.95 -1.43
C ASP A 201 -9.02 6.57 -0.76
N ASN A 202 -8.77 6.53 0.55
CA ASN A 202 -8.53 5.30 1.29
C ASN A 202 -9.79 4.74 1.97
N VAL A 203 -9.85 3.42 2.12
CA VAL A 203 -10.83 2.71 2.94
C VAL A 203 -10.13 2.17 4.17
N LEU A 204 -10.44 2.74 5.34
CA LEU A 204 -9.91 2.30 6.62
C LEU A 204 -10.99 1.49 7.36
N GLN A 205 -10.64 0.26 7.73
CA GLN A 205 -11.50 -0.63 8.49
C GLN A 205 -10.82 -0.99 9.82
N GLY A 206 -11.47 -0.59 10.92
CA GLY A 206 -11.13 -1.00 12.27
C GLY A 206 -11.60 -2.41 12.61
N ASN A 207 -11.59 -2.74 13.90
CA ASN A 207 -11.85 -4.06 14.45
C ASN A 207 -12.91 -3.98 15.59
N GLY A 208 -12.75 -4.80 16.64
CA GLY A 208 -13.65 -4.80 17.80
C GLY A 208 -13.09 -4.07 19.02
N ASP A 209 -11.91 -3.44 18.89
CA ASP A 209 -11.24 -2.66 19.91
C ASP A 209 -11.53 -1.16 19.70
N ASP A 210 -11.24 -0.32 20.71
CA ASP A 210 -11.36 1.13 20.59
C ASP A 210 -10.28 1.67 19.61
N ASN A 211 -10.67 2.03 18.39
CA ASN A 211 -9.75 2.40 17.31
C ASN A 211 -9.56 3.91 17.15
N VAL A 212 -8.43 4.33 16.58
CA VAL A 212 -8.16 5.69 16.11
C VAL A 212 -7.78 5.62 14.64
N LEU A 213 -8.68 6.10 13.78
CA LEU A 213 -8.52 6.05 12.32
C LEU A 213 -8.36 7.46 11.77
N PHE A 214 -7.31 7.69 10.99
CA PHE A 214 -7.08 8.97 10.29
C PHE A 214 -6.99 8.74 8.78
N GLY A 215 -7.95 9.27 8.01
CA GLY A 215 -8.01 9.10 6.55
C GLY A 215 -6.83 9.77 5.84
N GLY A 216 -6.56 11.02 6.21
CA GLY A 216 -5.46 11.80 5.67
C GLY A 216 -5.99 12.90 4.77
N GLY A 217 -5.80 12.79 3.47
CA GLY A 217 -6.53 13.61 2.51
C GLY A 217 -7.05 12.74 1.38
N GLY A 218 -8.04 13.22 0.63
CA GLY A 218 -8.74 12.38 -0.35
C GLY A 218 -10.21 12.30 0.02
N ARG A 219 -10.95 11.33 -0.54
CA ARG A 219 -12.31 11.00 -0.11
C ARG A 219 -12.30 9.66 0.55
N ASP A 220 -12.10 9.69 1.86
CA ASP A 220 -11.88 8.49 2.63
C ASP A 220 -13.19 7.84 3.07
N THR A 221 -13.14 6.55 3.34
CA THR A 221 -14.19 5.81 4.04
C THR A 221 -13.61 5.17 5.29
N LEU A 222 -14.02 5.65 6.46
CA LEU A 222 -13.57 5.15 7.75
C LEU A 222 -14.70 4.36 8.39
N ARG A 223 -14.38 3.14 8.85
CA ARG A 223 -15.30 2.26 9.60
C ARG A 223 -14.63 1.87 10.91
N GLY A 224 -15.13 2.37 12.04
CA GLY A 224 -14.62 2.06 13.37
C GLY A 224 -14.83 0.58 13.71
N GLY A 225 -16.09 0.15 13.74
CA GLY A 225 -16.44 -1.25 13.95
C GLY A 225 -17.22 -1.42 15.23
N ALA A 226 -16.69 -2.21 16.16
CA ALA A 226 -17.20 -2.23 17.54
C ALA A 226 -16.12 -1.65 18.46
N GLY A 227 -16.52 -1.03 19.57
CA GLY A 227 -15.58 -0.29 20.41
C GLY A 227 -15.95 1.18 20.43
N ASN A 228 -15.23 1.97 21.22
CA ASN A 228 -15.39 3.42 21.26
C ASN A 228 -14.36 4.04 20.33
N ASP A 229 -14.74 4.25 19.08
CA ASP A 229 -13.79 4.60 18.04
C ASP A 229 -13.59 6.12 17.92
N THR A 230 -12.44 6.55 17.42
CA THR A 230 -12.14 7.94 17.06
C THR A 230 -11.83 8.01 15.57
N LEU A 231 -12.69 8.69 14.81
CA LEU A 231 -12.60 8.80 13.36
C LEU A 231 -12.27 10.23 12.96
N ILE A 232 -11.16 10.41 12.26
CA ILE A 232 -10.67 11.67 11.72
C ILE A 232 -10.62 11.52 10.21
N GLY A 233 -11.56 12.12 9.46
CA GLY A 233 -11.54 12.06 7.99
C GLY A 233 -10.28 12.68 7.43
N GLY A 234 -10.07 13.95 7.78
CA GLY A 234 -8.89 14.70 7.38
C GLY A 234 -9.28 15.77 6.37
N ALA A 235 -8.61 15.79 5.22
CA ALA A 235 -8.88 16.76 4.16
C ALA A 235 -9.69 16.12 3.03
N GLY A 236 -10.94 16.51 2.86
CA GLY A 236 -11.70 16.14 1.66
C GLY A 236 -13.19 15.98 1.88
N ILE A 237 -13.78 14.86 1.46
CA ILE A 237 -15.21 14.62 1.70
C ILE A 237 -15.32 13.17 2.10
N ASP A 238 -15.28 12.93 3.39
CA ASP A 238 -15.09 11.58 3.91
C ASP A 238 -16.42 10.97 4.32
N SER A 239 -16.49 9.65 4.36
CA SER A 239 -17.62 8.89 4.88
C SER A 239 -17.21 8.16 6.15
N LEU A 240 -17.75 8.60 7.28
CA LEU A 240 -17.38 8.12 8.61
C LEU A 240 -18.50 7.25 9.17
N TYR A 241 -18.17 6.03 9.55
CA TYR A 241 -19.05 5.05 10.18
C TYR A 241 -18.45 4.67 11.53
N GLY A 242 -19.05 5.08 12.63
CA GLY A 242 -18.57 4.74 13.98
C GLY A 242 -18.77 3.25 14.23
N GLY A 243 -20.02 2.83 14.15
CA GLY A 243 -20.43 1.44 14.33
C GLY A 243 -21.12 1.25 15.68
N ALA A 244 -20.64 0.31 16.48
CA ALA A 244 -21.23 -0.02 17.77
C ALA A 244 -20.32 0.41 18.92
N GLY A 245 -20.81 1.30 19.78
CA GLY A 245 -20.07 1.83 20.91
C GLY A 245 -20.23 3.35 20.98
N ALA A 246 -19.49 4.00 21.87
CA ALA A 246 -19.53 5.45 21.99
C ALA A 246 -18.43 6.08 21.13
N ASP A 247 -18.77 6.39 19.88
CA ASP A 247 -17.78 6.81 18.89
C ASP A 247 -17.53 8.32 18.92
N THR A 248 -16.39 8.77 18.42
CA THR A 248 -16.01 10.18 18.32
C THR A 248 -15.64 10.52 16.87
N PHE A 249 -16.44 11.38 16.24
CA PHE A 249 -16.18 11.91 14.91
C PHE A 249 -15.49 13.26 15.03
N VAL A 250 -14.20 13.33 14.68
CA VAL A 250 -13.41 14.55 14.77
C VAL A 250 -13.49 15.30 13.45
N LEU A 251 -14.08 16.50 13.47
CA LEU A 251 -14.11 17.37 12.30
C LEU A 251 -12.85 18.24 12.26
N THR A 252 -12.18 18.22 11.12
CA THR A 252 -11.01 19.05 10.80
C THR A 252 -11.38 20.06 9.71
N ALA A 253 -11.26 21.36 9.98
CA ALA A 253 -11.68 22.38 9.02
C ALA A 253 -10.68 22.50 7.87
N THR A 254 -11.02 21.96 6.69
CA THR A 254 -10.56 22.54 5.43
C THR A 254 -11.75 23.00 4.58
N THR A 255 -11.52 23.69 3.47
CA THR A 255 -12.60 24.16 2.58
C THR A 255 -12.31 23.68 1.16
N PRO A 256 -13.32 23.14 0.44
CA PRO A 256 -14.61 22.66 0.92
C PRO A 256 -14.49 21.24 1.51
N ASP A 257 -14.41 21.14 2.83
CA ASP A 257 -14.42 19.88 3.56
C ASP A 257 -15.80 19.68 4.17
N ARG A 258 -16.47 18.58 3.81
CA ARG A 258 -17.76 18.24 4.42
C ARG A 258 -17.82 16.74 4.61
N ASP A 259 -17.65 16.30 5.84
CA ASP A 259 -17.71 14.89 6.12
C ASP A 259 -19.15 14.40 6.19
N MET A 260 -19.33 13.16 5.82
CA MET A 260 -20.59 12.44 5.89
C MET A 260 -20.50 11.48 7.07
N ILE A 261 -21.13 11.84 8.18
CA ILE A 261 -21.26 10.96 9.35
C ILE A 261 -22.49 10.08 9.13
N ARG A 262 -22.28 8.77 9.02
CA ARG A 262 -23.23 7.87 8.37
C ARG A 262 -24.22 7.20 9.30
N ASP A 263 -23.80 6.94 10.54
CA ASP A 263 -24.51 6.09 11.50
C ASP A 263 -24.60 6.68 12.92
N PHE A 264 -24.37 7.99 13.08
CA PHE A 264 -24.41 8.71 14.35
C PHE A 264 -25.59 8.31 15.26
N VAL A 265 -25.27 7.85 16.47
CA VAL A 265 -26.18 7.49 17.56
C VAL A 265 -26.08 8.53 18.67
N ALA A 266 -27.02 9.46 18.72
CA ALA A 266 -26.91 10.62 19.60
C ALA A 266 -26.92 10.35 21.12
N ALA A 267 -27.20 9.12 21.56
CA ALA A 267 -27.10 8.74 22.97
C ALA A 267 -25.72 8.21 23.36
N GLU A 268 -24.88 7.89 22.38
CA GLU A 268 -23.60 7.18 22.52
C GLU A 268 -22.47 8.03 21.93
N ASP A 269 -22.64 8.48 20.68
CA ASP A 269 -21.60 9.11 19.89
C ASP A 269 -21.38 10.60 20.16
N MET A 270 -20.19 11.04 19.83
CA MET A 270 -19.66 12.38 19.98
C MET A 270 -19.22 12.96 18.62
N ILE A 271 -19.42 14.27 18.45
CA ILE A 271 -18.71 15.02 17.41
C ILE A 271 -17.72 15.93 18.12
N GLU A 272 -16.44 15.77 17.82
CA GLU A 272 -15.38 16.63 18.31
C GLU A 272 -15.01 17.68 17.24
N ILE A 273 -14.79 18.93 17.64
CA ILE A 273 -14.34 19.99 16.75
C ILE A 273 -12.93 20.44 17.13
N SER A 274 -12.01 20.43 16.17
CA SER A 274 -10.63 20.87 16.40
C SER A 274 -10.51 22.40 16.52
N ALA A 275 -10.47 22.93 17.75
CA ALA A 275 -10.38 24.38 18.01
C ALA A 275 -9.14 25.07 17.40
N SER A 276 -8.08 24.33 17.05
CA SER A 276 -6.92 24.90 16.36
C SER A 276 -7.16 25.15 14.87
N LEU A 277 -8.13 24.45 14.27
CA LEU A 277 -8.51 24.56 12.87
C LEU A 277 -9.74 25.46 12.68
N PHE A 278 -10.63 25.49 13.68
CA PHE A 278 -11.81 26.35 13.70
C PHE A 278 -11.51 27.62 14.52
N GLY A 279 -11.39 28.77 13.85
CA GLY A 279 -11.07 30.07 14.47
C GLY A 279 -12.18 30.68 15.35
N GLY A 280 -12.35 32.01 15.33
CA GLY A 280 -13.53 32.66 15.92
C GLY A 280 -13.56 32.76 17.46
N GLY A 281 -12.43 32.58 18.15
CA GLY A 281 -12.35 32.75 19.61
C GLY A 281 -12.76 31.52 20.42
N LEU A 282 -12.83 30.35 19.78
CA LEU A 282 -12.93 29.06 20.48
C LEU A 282 -11.65 28.82 21.27
N ILE A 283 -11.79 28.41 22.53
CA ILE A 283 -10.67 28.06 23.40
C ILE A 283 -10.65 26.53 23.53
N ALA A 284 -9.50 25.93 23.22
CA ALA A 284 -9.34 24.49 23.35
C ALA A 284 -9.59 24.05 24.80
N GLY A 285 -10.49 23.09 24.98
CA GLY A 285 -10.85 22.53 26.29
C GLY A 285 -12.15 23.07 26.90
N ASP A 286 -12.78 24.07 26.29
CA ASP A 286 -14.09 24.57 26.72
C ASP A 286 -15.23 23.78 26.06
N GLU A 287 -16.32 23.56 26.81
CA GLU A 287 -17.61 23.18 26.23
C GLU A 287 -18.14 24.37 25.42
N LEU A 288 -18.75 24.10 24.25
CA LEU A 288 -19.51 25.14 23.58
C LEU A 288 -20.64 25.63 24.51
N THR A 289 -21.01 26.89 24.40
CA THR A 289 -22.17 27.42 25.14
C THR A 289 -23.45 27.26 24.32
N ASP A 290 -24.63 27.31 24.96
CA ASP A 290 -25.94 27.31 24.27
C ASP A 290 -26.11 28.45 23.27
N GLN A 291 -25.26 29.48 23.36
CA GLN A 291 -25.22 30.60 22.42
C GLN A 291 -24.32 30.31 21.21
N GLN A 292 -23.36 29.39 21.35
CA GLN A 292 -22.45 29.00 20.29
C GLN A 292 -22.96 27.82 19.47
N PHE A 293 -23.72 26.89 20.06
CA PHE A 293 -24.39 25.83 19.32
C PHE A 293 -25.90 26.09 19.22
N VAL A 294 -26.40 26.21 17.99
CA VAL A 294 -27.78 26.62 17.72
C VAL A 294 -28.48 25.58 16.83
N LEU A 295 -29.65 25.12 17.27
CA LEU A 295 -30.58 24.42 16.38
C LEU A 295 -31.23 25.41 15.43
N SER A 296 -30.94 25.30 14.13
CA SER A 296 -31.37 26.23 13.10
C SER A 296 -32.35 25.57 12.15
N THR A 297 -33.38 26.30 11.73
CA THR A 297 -34.28 25.86 10.64
C THR A 297 -33.73 26.20 9.26
N THR A 298 -32.78 27.12 9.18
CA THR A 298 -32.30 27.69 7.90
C THR A 298 -30.82 27.44 7.65
N GLY A 299 -30.04 27.12 8.69
CA GLY A 299 -28.58 27.02 8.62
C GLY A 299 -27.87 28.37 8.59
N ARG A 300 -28.58 29.47 8.91
CA ARG A 300 -28.01 30.82 8.97
C ARG A 300 -27.85 31.28 10.42
N ALA A 301 -26.71 31.90 10.71
CA ALA A 301 -26.48 32.57 11.97
C ALA A 301 -27.41 33.78 12.12
N THR A 302 -27.90 33.94 13.35
CA THR A 302 -28.85 34.97 13.74
C THR A 302 -28.22 35.98 14.71
N SER A 303 -27.10 35.60 15.32
CA SER A 303 -26.29 36.44 16.20
C SER A 303 -24.81 36.22 15.92
N ALA A 304 -23.97 37.15 16.35
CA ALA A 304 -22.51 37.04 16.27
C ALA A 304 -21.90 35.97 17.21
N THR A 305 -22.70 35.42 18.14
CA THR A 305 -22.25 34.36 19.03
C THR A 305 -22.56 32.97 18.49
N ASP A 306 -23.48 32.85 17.53
CA ASP A 306 -23.78 31.58 16.87
C ASP A 306 -22.51 31.11 16.17
N ARG A 307 -22.02 29.91 16.48
CA ARG A 307 -20.82 29.33 15.87
C ARG A 307 -21.12 28.07 15.11
N PHE A 308 -21.91 27.18 15.68
CA PHE A 308 -22.29 25.92 15.08
C PHE A 308 -23.80 25.87 14.95
N LEU A 309 -24.28 25.54 13.75
CA LEU A 309 -25.70 25.55 13.45
C LEU A 309 -26.13 24.22 12.89
N TYR A 310 -26.99 23.52 13.61
CA TYR A 310 -27.51 22.23 13.16
C TYR A 310 -28.92 22.37 12.59
N VAL A 311 -29.10 21.92 11.35
CA VAL A 311 -30.39 21.89 10.64
C VAL A 311 -30.93 20.47 10.61
N GLU A 312 -31.75 20.14 11.60
CA GLU A 312 -32.30 18.80 11.83
C GLU A 312 -33.03 18.24 10.58
N SER A 313 -33.83 19.06 9.91
CA SER A 313 -34.58 18.63 8.71
C SER A 313 -33.70 18.22 7.53
N LYS A 314 -32.40 18.53 7.58
CA LYS A 314 -31.42 18.22 6.54
C LYS A 314 -30.27 17.34 7.05
N GLY A 315 -30.12 17.16 8.35
CA GLY A 315 -28.93 16.54 8.94
C GLY A 315 -27.66 17.37 8.79
N HIS A 316 -27.76 18.67 8.53
CA HIS A 316 -26.58 19.49 8.19
C HIS A 316 -26.03 20.23 9.41
N LEU A 317 -24.72 20.17 9.61
CA LEU A 317 -24.00 20.99 10.59
C LEU A 317 -23.20 22.07 9.86
N TYR A 318 -23.45 23.32 10.23
CA TYR A 318 -22.78 24.49 9.68
C TYR A 318 -21.87 25.15 10.72
N TYR A 319 -20.83 25.84 10.25
CA TYR A 319 -19.92 26.65 11.04
C TYR A 319 -19.90 28.11 10.56
N ASP A 320 -20.12 29.03 11.49
CA ASP A 320 -19.97 30.47 11.31
C ASP A 320 -18.56 30.91 11.76
N ALA A 321 -17.65 30.94 10.78
CA ALA A 321 -16.23 31.21 10.99
C ALA A 321 -15.93 32.65 11.39
N ASP A 322 -16.66 33.61 10.83
CA ASP A 322 -16.42 35.03 11.05
C ASP A 322 -17.21 35.57 12.26
N GLY A 323 -18.30 34.89 12.65
CA GLY A 323 -19.19 35.32 13.72
C GLY A 323 -19.82 36.67 13.44
N SER A 324 -20.01 37.02 12.17
CA SER A 324 -20.70 38.25 11.78
C SER A 324 -22.23 38.10 11.91
N GLY A 325 -22.73 36.88 12.10
CA GLY A 325 -24.15 36.58 12.18
C GLY A 325 -24.77 36.48 10.79
N ARG A 326 -25.59 37.46 10.39
CA ARG A 326 -26.37 37.36 9.14
C ARG A 326 -25.61 37.75 7.87
N ASP A 327 -24.40 38.30 8.02
CA ASP A 327 -23.71 39.00 6.94
C ASP A 327 -22.94 38.04 6.03
N GLU A 328 -22.50 36.88 6.53
CA GLU A 328 -21.94 35.78 5.73
C GLU A 328 -22.73 34.47 5.85
N ALA A 329 -22.60 33.61 4.84
CA ALA A 329 -23.24 32.30 4.84
C ALA A 329 -22.35 31.31 5.60
N PRO A 330 -22.87 30.66 6.68
CA PRO A 330 -22.12 29.63 7.39
C PRO A 330 -21.66 28.52 6.45
N GLN A 331 -20.44 28.02 6.68
CA GLN A 331 -19.88 26.89 5.94
C GLN A 331 -20.59 25.60 6.34
N LEU A 332 -20.99 24.76 5.39
CA LEU A 332 -21.41 23.38 5.69
C LEU A 332 -20.16 22.54 6.00
N ILE A 333 -20.09 21.96 7.20
CA ILE A 333 -18.91 21.24 7.69
C ILE A 333 -19.16 19.75 7.90
N ALA A 334 -20.41 19.33 8.11
CA ALA A 334 -20.76 17.92 8.15
C ALA A 334 -22.20 17.66 7.75
N VAL A 335 -22.45 16.45 7.26
CA VAL A 335 -23.77 15.89 6.97
C VAL A 335 -23.95 14.61 7.78
N LEU A 336 -24.88 14.63 8.73
CA LEU A 336 -25.32 13.46 9.46
C LEU A 336 -26.46 12.81 8.69
N THR A 337 -26.27 11.57 8.23
CA THR A 337 -27.32 10.86 7.47
C THR A 337 -28.32 10.11 8.34
N THR A 338 -27.98 9.87 9.60
CA THR A 338 -28.94 9.51 10.65
C THR A 338 -29.35 10.79 11.39
N THR A 339 -30.65 11.03 11.53
CA THR A 339 -31.17 12.22 12.22
C THR A 339 -31.11 11.98 13.73
N PRO A 340 -30.40 12.80 14.52
CA PRO A 340 -30.46 12.77 15.97
C PRO A 340 -31.91 12.98 16.43
N PRO A 341 -32.45 12.15 17.33
CA PRO A 341 -33.86 12.19 17.65
C PRO A 341 -34.29 13.36 18.55
N HIS A 342 -33.39 14.14 19.18
CA HIS A 342 -33.81 15.22 20.08
C HIS A 342 -32.72 16.24 20.46
N ARG A 343 -33.17 17.47 20.79
CA ARG A 343 -32.43 18.61 21.38
C ARG A 343 -31.45 18.25 22.51
N ASP A 344 -31.75 17.22 23.28
CA ASP A 344 -30.98 16.83 24.47
C ASP A 344 -29.87 15.81 24.18
N ALA A 345 -29.86 15.22 22.98
CA ALA A 345 -28.87 14.25 22.55
C ALA A 345 -27.63 14.93 21.93
N PHE A 346 -27.79 16.15 21.41
CA PHE A 346 -26.72 16.98 20.88
C PHE A 346 -26.22 18.01 21.92
N ARG A 347 -26.03 17.57 23.17
CA ARG A 347 -25.55 18.47 24.24
C ARG A 347 -24.02 18.57 24.22
N HIS A 348 -23.53 19.73 24.64
CA HIS A 348 -22.14 20.19 24.76
C HIS A 348 -21.09 19.27 25.40
N ARG A 349 -21.51 18.13 25.97
CA ARG A 349 -20.63 17.17 26.65
C ARG A 349 -19.67 16.44 25.69
N HIS A 350 -19.95 16.51 24.39
CA HIS A 350 -19.26 15.76 23.33
C HIS A 350 -18.10 16.53 22.67
N LEU A 351 -17.80 17.74 23.16
CA LEU A 351 -16.79 18.66 22.59
C LEU A 351 -15.65 19.01 23.55
N SER A 352 -15.63 18.46 24.77
CA SER A 352 -14.63 18.82 25.78
C SER A 352 -14.16 17.60 26.54
N GLY A 353 -12.92 17.15 26.32
CA GLY A 353 -12.54 15.87 26.92
C GLY A 353 -11.07 15.49 27.02
N LYS A 354 -10.12 16.43 26.90
CA LYS A 354 -8.69 16.20 27.22
C LYS A 354 -7.98 15.09 26.42
N ARG A 355 -7.65 15.38 25.18
CA ARG A 355 -6.28 15.19 24.66
C ARG A 355 -6.07 16.12 23.47
N LEU A 356 -5.33 17.19 23.70
CA LEU A 356 -4.48 17.74 22.64
C LEU A 356 -3.38 16.69 22.41
N SER A 357 -3.67 15.61 21.67
CA SER A 357 -2.62 14.80 21.10
C SER A 357 -2.14 15.50 19.83
N ALA A 358 -0.83 15.51 19.62
CA ALA A 358 -0.24 16.01 18.41
C ALA A 358 -0.64 15.12 17.22
N PHE A 359 -1.86 15.24 16.72
CA PHE A 359 -2.06 15.07 15.29
C PHE A 359 -1.61 16.37 14.63
N GLN A 360 -0.28 16.59 14.61
CA GLN A 360 0.28 17.11 13.38
C GLN A 360 -0.16 16.09 12.33
N ALA A 361 -0.80 16.54 11.24
CA ALA A 361 -0.93 15.74 10.03
C ALA A 361 0.32 14.87 9.93
N ALA A 362 0.18 13.54 9.90
CA ALA A 362 1.29 12.60 9.98
C ALA A 362 2.33 12.91 8.89
N ALA A 363 3.21 13.83 9.25
CA ALA A 363 4.42 14.21 8.59
C ALA A 363 5.47 14.47 9.69
N PRO A 364 5.82 13.46 10.51
CA PRO A 364 7.12 13.46 11.13
C PRO A 364 7.96 12.35 10.47
N TRP A 365 9.08 12.78 9.87
CA TRP A 365 10.26 11.96 9.48
C TRP A 365 10.25 11.26 8.11
N LEU A 366 10.59 12.03 7.06
CA LEU A 366 11.43 11.50 5.99
C LEU A 366 12.90 11.56 6.46
N PRO A 367 13.64 10.44 6.62
CA PRO A 367 14.98 10.44 6.09
C PRO A 367 14.85 10.50 4.57
N ALA A 368 15.55 11.44 3.94
CA ALA A 368 15.67 11.45 2.48
C ALA A 368 16.07 10.04 1.99
N PRO A 369 15.45 9.49 0.93
CA PRO A 369 15.88 8.21 0.37
C PRO A 369 17.29 8.37 -0.17
N GLY A 370 18.25 7.94 0.64
CA GLY A 370 19.65 7.76 0.28
C GLY A 370 19.88 6.36 -0.25
N LEU A 371 19.14 5.93 -1.26
CA LEU A 371 19.52 4.76 -2.07
C LEU A 371 19.35 5.12 -3.53
N ARG A 372 20.49 5.18 -4.22
CA ARG A 372 20.54 5.24 -5.67
C ARG A 372 19.93 3.94 -6.19
N ALA A 373 18.78 4.03 -6.85
CA ALA A 373 18.39 3.04 -7.84
C ALA A 373 19.55 2.94 -8.84
N GLY A 374 20.31 1.85 -8.77
CA GLY A 374 21.22 1.45 -9.84
C GLY A 374 20.38 1.21 -11.10
N PRO A 375 20.91 1.51 -12.31
CA PRO A 375 20.15 1.31 -13.52
C PRO A 375 19.79 -0.16 -13.69
N MET A 376 18.50 -0.41 -13.85
CA MET A 376 17.88 -1.67 -14.26
C MET A 376 18.67 -2.28 -15.42
N VAL A 377 19.19 -3.49 -15.23
CA VAL A 377 19.64 -4.35 -16.32
C VAL A 377 18.50 -5.28 -16.64
N ALA A 378 17.81 -5.02 -17.75
CA ALA A 378 16.86 -5.97 -18.32
C ALA A 378 17.57 -7.31 -18.63
N PRO A 379 16.91 -8.47 -18.48
CA PRO A 379 17.49 -9.75 -18.79
C PRO A 379 17.76 -9.84 -20.30
N ASP A 380 19.05 -9.95 -20.64
CA ASP A 380 19.57 -10.06 -22.00
C ASP A 380 19.15 -11.41 -22.60
N ARG A 381 18.30 -11.39 -23.63
CA ARG A 381 17.96 -12.55 -24.45
C ARG A 381 19.19 -12.99 -25.25
N ARG A 382 20.02 -13.87 -24.67
CA ARG A 382 21.01 -14.64 -25.44
C ARG A 382 20.34 -15.84 -26.12
N LEU A 383 19.92 -15.63 -27.36
CA LEU A 383 19.80 -16.71 -28.35
C LEU A 383 21.09 -16.75 -29.17
N GLY A 384 21.88 -17.81 -28.95
CA GLY A 384 23.09 -18.07 -29.71
C GLY A 384 22.77 -18.49 -31.14
N LEU A 385 23.59 -18.03 -32.09
CA LEU A 385 23.88 -18.82 -33.29
C LEU A 385 25.36 -18.66 -33.67
N LEU A 386 26.01 -19.81 -33.74
CA LEU A 386 27.38 -20.04 -34.17
C LEU A 386 27.60 -19.68 -35.65
N GLY A 387 28.82 -19.26 -36.00
CA GLY A 387 29.45 -19.76 -37.22
C GLY A 387 30.12 -18.79 -38.20
N ARG A 388 31.40 -18.50 -37.91
CA ARG A 388 32.56 -18.46 -38.85
C ARG A 388 32.83 -17.22 -39.74
N PRO A 389 34.12 -17.01 -40.13
CA PRO A 389 34.70 -15.71 -40.47
C PRO A 389 35.16 -15.61 -41.94
N GLU A 390 35.22 -14.41 -42.53
CA GLU A 390 36.15 -14.09 -43.63
C GLU A 390 36.54 -12.60 -43.63
N GLY A 391 37.80 -12.32 -43.98
CA GLY A 391 38.47 -11.04 -43.81
C GLY A 391 38.39 -10.06 -45.00
N PRO A 392 39.48 -9.35 -45.35
CA PRO A 392 39.51 -7.89 -45.31
C PRO A 392 39.63 -7.22 -46.70
N ARG A 393 39.31 -5.91 -46.81
CA ARG A 393 39.84 -4.97 -47.84
C ARG A 393 39.42 -3.53 -47.51
N ARG A 394 40.36 -2.67 -47.13
CA ARG A 394 41.10 -1.67 -47.95
C ARG A 394 40.32 -0.39 -48.34
N ALA A 395 40.69 0.68 -47.64
CA ALA A 395 41.03 2.05 -48.06
C ALA A 395 40.72 2.51 -49.50
N GLY A 396 40.17 3.74 -49.63
CA GLY A 396 40.18 4.49 -50.89
C GLY A 396 39.51 5.88 -50.87
N ARG A 397 40.25 6.88 -50.35
CA ARG A 397 40.32 8.34 -50.69
C ARG A 397 39.09 9.19 -51.10
N PRO A 398 39.11 10.51 -50.78
CA PRO A 398 38.01 11.44 -50.97
C PRO A 398 38.11 12.27 -52.26
N ARG A 399 37.00 12.90 -52.69
CA ARG A 399 37.00 14.03 -53.64
C ARG A 399 36.04 15.13 -53.21
N HIS A 400 36.60 16.34 -53.13
CA HIS A 400 35.92 17.64 -53.08
C HIS A 400 35.16 17.95 -54.38
N GLY A 401 34.08 18.71 -54.26
CA GLY A 401 33.44 19.41 -55.38
C GLY A 401 32.33 20.35 -54.90
N ALA A 402 32.58 21.66 -54.97
CA ALA A 402 31.67 22.74 -54.59
C ALA A 402 30.75 23.17 -55.75
N ARG A 403 29.55 23.70 -55.45
CA ARG A 403 28.86 24.91 -56.00
C ARG A 403 27.34 24.87 -55.69
N GLY A 404 26.79 25.99 -55.18
CA GLY A 404 25.34 26.23 -54.89
C GLY A 404 24.51 26.57 -56.16
N PRO A 405 23.41 27.37 -56.13
CA PRO A 405 22.68 28.04 -55.03
C PRO A 405 21.11 27.97 -55.11
N GLN A 406 20.43 28.74 -54.26
CA GLN A 406 19.04 29.29 -54.34
C GLN A 406 17.80 28.53 -53.80
N ALA A 407 17.30 29.06 -52.68
CA ALA A 407 15.95 29.58 -52.39
C ALA A 407 14.68 28.71 -52.56
N ALA A 408 13.94 28.53 -51.45
CA ALA A 408 12.50 28.81 -51.36
C ALA A 408 12.02 28.76 -49.89
N GLU A 409 11.33 29.82 -49.46
CA GLU A 409 10.66 30.00 -48.16
C GLU A 409 9.42 29.11 -48.03
N ARG A 410 9.14 28.57 -46.82
CA ARG A 410 7.80 28.52 -46.16
C ARG A 410 7.96 28.31 -44.63
N HIS A 411 7.39 29.23 -43.84
CA HIS A 411 7.16 29.20 -42.37
C HIS A 411 6.07 28.18 -41.96
N PRO A 412 5.74 27.92 -40.67
CA PRO A 412 6.44 28.18 -39.39
C PRO A 412 6.47 26.96 -38.42
N SER A 413 7.43 26.87 -37.49
CA SER A 413 7.18 26.43 -36.09
C SER A 413 8.44 26.45 -35.21
N LEU A 414 8.33 27.20 -34.11
CA LEU A 414 8.91 27.00 -32.78
C LEU A 414 10.45 26.87 -32.62
N ARG A 415 11.05 27.95 -32.11
CA ARG A 415 12.42 27.99 -31.58
C ARG A 415 12.50 27.29 -30.21
N PRO A 416 13.56 26.52 -29.93
CA PRO A 416 13.82 25.96 -28.61
C PRO A 416 14.41 27.04 -27.69
N GLY A 417 13.62 27.50 -26.73
CA GLY A 417 14.01 28.59 -25.84
C GLY A 417 13.21 28.59 -24.55
N LEU A 418 13.23 27.50 -23.78
CA LEU A 418 12.73 27.48 -22.40
C LEU A 418 13.41 26.43 -21.50
N ALA A 419 14.66 26.06 -21.79
CA ALA A 419 15.41 25.09 -20.99
C ALA A 419 16.72 25.66 -20.40
N ARG A 420 16.88 27.00 -20.40
CA ARG A 420 18.08 27.66 -19.84
C ARG A 420 17.80 28.87 -18.94
N GLN A 421 16.57 29.04 -18.45
CA GLN A 421 16.23 30.11 -17.49
C GLN A 421 15.64 29.61 -16.16
N ILE A 422 15.60 28.31 -15.89
CA ILE A 422 15.15 27.75 -14.60
C ILE A 422 16.33 27.29 -13.71
N GLN A 423 17.51 27.01 -14.28
CA GLN A 423 18.69 26.62 -13.51
C GLN A 423 19.47 27.80 -12.86
N ALA A 424 19.08 29.06 -13.09
CA ALA A 424 19.76 30.23 -12.52
C ALA A 424 19.07 30.85 -11.30
N VAL A 425 17.84 30.44 -10.96
CA VAL A 425 17.11 30.96 -9.79
C VAL A 425 17.27 30.06 -8.56
N VAL A 426 17.43 28.75 -8.77
CA VAL A 426 17.60 27.76 -7.67
C VAL A 426 18.98 27.87 -7.00
N ALA A 427 20.03 28.30 -7.72
CA ALA A 427 21.38 28.45 -7.16
C ALA A 427 21.57 29.70 -6.27
N THR A 428 20.62 30.63 -6.23
CA THR A 428 20.73 31.89 -5.46
C THR A 428 19.96 31.83 -4.13
N LEU A 429 19.00 30.92 -3.97
CA LEU A 429 18.26 30.74 -2.72
C LEU A 429 18.97 29.77 -1.75
N TRP A 430 19.81 28.86 -2.25
CA TRP A 430 20.58 27.92 -1.43
C TRP A 430 21.78 28.54 -0.67
N ARG A 431 22.04 29.85 -0.82
CA ARG A 431 23.04 30.60 -0.03
C ARG A 431 22.47 31.50 1.06
N ARG A 432 21.15 31.45 1.32
CA ARG A 432 20.50 32.27 2.36
C ARG A 432 19.67 31.52 3.38
N GLY A 433 19.87 30.21 3.54
CA GLY A 433 19.45 29.45 4.72
C GLY A 433 18.03 29.76 5.23
N VAL A 434 17.04 29.66 4.34
CA VAL A 434 15.62 29.52 4.68
C VAL A 434 15.17 28.18 4.14
#